data_AF-A0A2K2CKL8-F1
#
_entry.id   AF-A0A2K2CKL8-F1
#
_cell.length_a   1.000
_cell.length_b   1.000
_cell.length_c   1.000
_cell.angle_alpha   90.00
_cell.angle_beta   90.00
_cell.angle_gamma   90.00
#
_symmetry.space_group_name_H-M   'P 1'
#
loop_
_entity.id
_entity.type
_entity.pdbx_description
1 polymer ?
#
loop_
_entity_poly.entity_id
_entity_poly.type
_entity_poly.pdbx_seq_one_letter_code
_entity_poly.pdbx_strand_id
1 'polypeptide(L)'
;MLELTAAPGKTGAKLRQEISINNEAISTMVRILKCSECNGELKVLTFDILRQLCMDTESSEDFIMMLVDTYTVSNKHSFDRQWAGEALARMLSFQGVRNYAAIILHANGDVVDSLVTELIDFYGYSIREAKILEHPCINYTKDDEHTEKLKEAMTNLMPKVLSEILRREATQTGADRPGFSQLNEDIEDPHGGASQDDDHNKSSTSCRETQEQHKYRKSQSALLSLCVTVCDTFISEDQDLALHIDAIESSSLPSKLVVRNSDPTASCLGMLKVTSRMVISMMKHRGSYPKQDLDSLVKVLFTASRSMLLVDGSTVFAREDDGAPMKPARTLASLVKEAQELVGNYRSEESEIMVPSTCISGES
;
A
#
# COMPACT_ATOMS: atom_id res chain seq x y z
N MET A 1 -28.94 -8.32 10.47
CA MET A 1 -28.13 -9.23 11.32
C MET A 1 -26.76 -8.64 11.70
N LEU A 2 -26.29 -7.55 11.07
CA LEU A 2 -25.04 -6.83 11.45
C LEU A 2 -25.16 -5.97 12.73
N GLU A 3 -26.37 -5.63 13.17
CA GLU A 3 -26.57 -4.74 14.33
C GLU A 3 -26.31 -5.42 15.68
N LEU A 4 -26.39 -6.75 15.75
CA LEU A 4 -26.31 -7.46 17.03
C LEU A 4 -24.87 -7.63 17.52
N THR A 5 -23.92 -7.85 16.62
CA THR A 5 -22.49 -8.01 16.96
C THR A 5 -21.75 -6.66 17.05
N ALA A 6 -22.29 -5.62 16.40
CA ALA A 6 -21.82 -4.24 16.47
C ALA A 6 -22.41 -3.44 17.65
N ALA A 7 -23.25 -4.05 18.49
CA ALA A 7 -23.90 -3.37 19.61
C ALA A 7 -22.84 -2.76 20.57
N PRO A 8 -22.88 -1.44 20.81
CA PRO A 8 -21.94 -0.78 21.72
C PRO A 8 -22.28 -1.05 23.19
N GLY A 9 -21.31 -0.85 24.07
CA GLY A 9 -21.48 -0.95 25.52
C GLY A 9 -21.36 -2.36 26.10
N LYS A 10 -21.58 -2.48 27.42
CA LYS A 10 -21.33 -3.70 28.20
C LYS A 10 -22.13 -4.91 27.72
N THR A 11 -23.38 -4.70 27.31
CA THR A 11 -24.27 -5.77 26.84
C THR A 11 -23.78 -6.38 25.52
N GLY A 12 -23.35 -5.54 24.57
CA GLY A 12 -22.80 -6.01 23.31
C GLY A 12 -21.46 -6.75 23.48
N ALA A 13 -20.58 -6.25 24.37
CA ALA A 13 -19.34 -6.93 24.71
C ALA A 13 -19.60 -8.32 25.34
N LYS A 14 -20.57 -8.41 26.26
CA LYS A 14 -20.95 -9.69 26.89
C LYS A 14 -21.50 -10.68 25.85
N LEU A 15 -22.35 -10.22 24.93
CA LEU A 15 -22.88 -11.07 23.88
C LEU A 15 -21.79 -11.60 22.94
N ARG A 16 -20.84 -10.75 22.52
CA ARG A 16 -19.68 -11.20 21.72
C ARG A 16 -18.85 -12.23 22.47
N GLN A 17 -18.62 -12.04 23.76
CA GLN A 17 -17.92 -13.00 24.59
C GLN A 17 -18.66 -14.35 24.66
N GLU A 18 -19.97 -14.34 24.90
CA GLU A 18 -20.78 -15.56 24.96
C GLU A 18 -20.77 -16.33 23.62
N ILE A 19 -20.89 -15.61 22.49
CA ILE A 19 -20.81 -16.25 21.16
C ILE A 19 -19.40 -16.77 20.89
N SER A 20 -18.35 -16.03 21.28
CA SER A 20 -16.97 -16.43 20.99
C SER A 20 -16.51 -17.65 21.77
N ILE A 21 -17.10 -17.94 22.94
CA ILE A 21 -16.81 -19.16 23.73
C ILE A 21 -17.61 -20.36 23.19
N ASN A 22 -18.61 -20.14 22.33
CA ASN A 22 -19.37 -21.22 21.70
C ASN A 22 -18.60 -21.82 20.53
N ASN A 23 -17.82 -22.88 20.81
CA ASN A 23 -17.02 -23.60 19.81
C ASN A 23 -17.85 -24.13 18.64
N GLU A 24 -19.10 -24.55 18.86
CA GLU A 24 -19.96 -25.06 17.78
C GLU A 24 -20.37 -23.95 16.82
N ALA A 25 -20.70 -22.77 17.35
CA ALA A 25 -21.00 -21.59 16.55
C ALA A 25 -19.79 -21.14 15.73
N ILE A 26 -18.62 -21.01 16.38
CA ILE A 26 -17.37 -20.63 15.70
C ILE A 26 -16.99 -21.67 14.63
N SER A 27 -17.02 -22.96 14.97
CA SER A 27 -16.72 -24.04 14.02
C SER A 27 -17.67 -24.04 12.82
N THR A 28 -18.97 -23.81 13.05
CA THR A 28 -19.95 -23.69 11.98
C THR A 28 -19.65 -22.50 11.07
N MET A 29 -19.32 -21.34 11.63
CA MET A 29 -18.93 -20.17 10.86
C MET A 29 -17.65 -20.43 10.05
N VAL A 30 -16.62 -21.03 10.64
CA VAL A 30 -15.39 -21.41 9.93
C VAL A 30 -15.70 -22.40 8.80
N ARG A 31 -16.61 -23.36 9.02
CA ARG A 31 -17.04 -24.31 7.98
C ARG A 31 -17.77 -23.63 6.83
N ILE A 32 -18.59 -22.62 7.10
CA ILE A 32 -19.23 -21.80 6.05
C ILE A 32 -18.17 -21.07 5.21
N LEU A 33 -17.12 -20.55 5.85
CA LEU A 33 -16.03 -19.87 5.13
C LEU A 33 -15.24 -20.83 4.23
N LYS A 34 -15.00 -22.07 4.67
CA LYS A 34 -14.30 -23.11 3.90
C LYS A 34 -15.17 -23.82 2.84
N CYS A 35 -16.48 -23.59 2.85
CA CYS A 35 -17.43 -24.26 1.98
C CYS A 35 -17.40 -23.66 0.57
N SER A 36 -16.89 -24.40 -0.42
CA SER A 36 -16.79 -23.94 -1.81
C SER A 36 -18.16 -23.66 -2.47
N GLU A 37 -19.21 -24.37 -2.04
CA GLU A 37 -20.57 -24.25 -2.55
C GLU A 37 -21.38 -23.13 -1.87
N CYS A 38 -20.87 -22.56 -0.79
CA CYS A 38 -21.58 -21.56 -0.01
C CYS A 38 -21.56 -20.19 -0.71
N ASN A 39 -22.69 -19.49 -0.67
CA ASN A 39 -22.85 -18.16 -1.28
C ASN A 39 -21.76 -17.18 -0.77
N GLY A 40 -21.16 -16.41 -1.68
CA GLY A 40 -20.16 -15.38 -1.35
C GLY A 40 -20.68 -14.31 -0.37
N GLU A 41 -21.95 -13.89 -0.47
CA GLU A 41 -22.55 -12.95 0.49
C GLU A 41 -22.62 -13.55 1.90
N LEU A 42 -22.95 -14.85 1.99
CA LEU A 42 -22.94 -15.56 3.26
C LEU A 42 -21.52 -15.60 3.83
N LYS A 43 -20.50 -15.88 3.02
CA LYS A 43 -19.09 -15.83 3.45
C LYS A 43 -18.68 -14.43 3.94
N VAL A 44 -19.11 -13.36 3.27
CA VAL A 44 -18.82 -11.98 3.69
C VAL A 44 -19.50 -11.67 5.03
N LEU A 45 -20.77 -12.03 5.21
CA LEU A 45 -21.48 -11.83 6.47
C LEU A 45 -20.87 -12.64 7.60
N THR A 46 -20.54 -13.91 7.35
CA THR A 46 -19.87 -14.79 8.31
C THR A 46 -18.48 -14.24 8.68
N PHE A 47 -17.74 -13.69 7.71
CA PHE A 47 -16.47 -13.00 7.98
C PHE A 47 -16.66 -11.79 8.90
N ASP A 48 -17.62 -10.91 8.60
CA ASP A 48 -17.82 -9.69 9.41
C ASP A 48 -18.21 -10.03 10.86
N ILE A 49 -18.98 -11.10 11.06
CA ILE A 49 -19.30 -11.65 12.39
C ILE A 49 -18.04 -12.21 13.05
N LEU A 50 -17.34 -13.14 12.40
CA LEU A 50 -16.14 -13.76 12.95
C LEU A 50 -15.05 -12.74 13.26
N ARG A 51 -14.83 -11.75 12.40
CA ARG A 51 -13.92 -10.63 12.65
C ARG A 51 -14.28 -9.96 13.97
N GLN A 52 -15.54 -9.59 14.18
CA GLN A 52 -15.94 -8.91 15.41
C GLN A 52 -15.78 -9.80 16.66
N LEU A 53 -15.91 -11.11 16.53
CA LEU A 53 -15.74 -12.07 17.62
C LEU A 53 -14.26 -12.36 17.93
N CYS A 54 -13.43 -12.54 16.90
CA CYS A 54 -12.01 -12.89 17.02
C CYS A 54 -11.14 -11.74 17.52
N MET A 55 -11.52 -10.47 17.26
CA MET A 55 -10.75 -9.33 17.77
C MET A 55 -10.70 -9.29 19.31
N ASP A 56 -11.70 -9.86 19.97
CA ASP A 56 -11.83 -9.89 21.43
C ASP A 56 -11.21 -11.16 22.08
N THR A 57 -10.66 -12.12 21.31
CA THR A 57 -10.27 -13.46 21.84
C THR A 57 -8.95 -14.04 21.31
N GLU A 58 -8.47 -15.15 21.90
CA GLU A 58 -7.22 -15.83 21.50
C GLU A 58 -7.33 -16.60 20.17
N SER A 59 -8.55 -16.89 19.69
CA SER A 59 -8.80 -17.65 18.46
C SER A 59 -8.49 -16.90 17.16
N SER A 60 -7.97 -15.67 17.26
CA SER A 60 -7.61 -14.85 16.11
C SER A 60 -6.44 -15.42 15.31
N GLU A 61 -5.53 -16.16 15.94
CA GLU A 61 -4.35 -16.73 15.28
C GLU A 61 -4.73 -17.88 14.33
N ASP A 62 -5.54 -18.84 14.81
CA ASP A 62 -6.08 -19.93 14.00
C ASP A 62 -6.88 -19.40 12.81
N PHE A 63 -7.61 -18.31 13.02
CA PHE A 63 -8.37 -17.66 11.97
C PHE A 63 -7.45 -17.03 10.91
N ILE A 64 -6.40 -16.32 11.30
CA ILE A 64 -5.41 -15.77 10.36
C ILE A 64 -4.70 -16.90 9.60
N MET A 65 -4.27 -17.96 10.30
CA MET A 65 -3.62 -19.11 9.67
C MET A 65 -4.51 -19.75 8.60
N MET A 66 -5.80 -19.96 8.91
CA MET A 66 -6.78 -20.47 7.95
C MET A 66 -6.90 -19.59 6.70
N LEU A 67 -6.89 -18.26 6.88
CA LEU A 67 -6.96 -17.33 5.76
C LEU A 67 -5.67 -17.35 4.91
N VAL A 68 -4.49 -17.43 5.54
CA VAL A 68 -3.22 -17.54 4.82
C VAL A 68 -3.17 -18.84 4.02
N ASP A 69 -3.52 -19.98 4.62
CA ASP A 69 -3.60 -21.27 3.93
C ASP A 69 -4.57 -21.24 2.74
N THR A 70 -5.75 -20.64 2.93
CA THR A 70 -6.74 -20.50 1.86
C THR A 70 -6.19 -19.64 0.72
N TYR A 71 -5.44 -18.59 1.04
CA TYR A 71 -4.82 -17.71 0.05
C TYR A 71 -3.70 -18.41 -0.74
N THR A 72 -2.83 -19.17 -0.06
CA THR A 72 -1.67 -19.81 -0.70
C THR A 72 -2.06 -21.05 -1.51
N VAL A 73 -2.98 -21.88 -1.02
CA VAL A 73 -3.31 -23.18 -1.64
C VAL A 73 -4.31 -23.03 -2.79
N SER A 74 -5.21 -22.05 -2.72
CA SER A 74 -6.29 -21.92 -3.70
C SER A 74 -5.80 -21.36 -5.04
N ASN A 75 -6.46 -21.74 -6.13
CA ASN A 75 -6.14 -21.23 -7.47
C ASN A 75 -6.19 -19.69 -7.50
N LYS A 76 -5.27 -19.05 -8.23
CA LYS A 76 -5.15 -17.60 -8.37
C LYS A 76 -6.48 -16.89 -8.66
N HIS A 77 -7.34 -17.50 -9.47
CA HIS A 77 -8.62 -16.92 -9.89
C HIS A 77 -9.82 -17.45 -9.12
N SER A 78 -9.59 -18.27 -8.09
CA SER A 78 -10.68 -18.78 -7.24
C SER A 78 -11.28 -17.68 -6.38
N PHE A 79 -12.60 -17.76 -6.19
CA PHE A 79 -13.31 -16.91 -5.23
C PHE A 79 -12.69 -17.01 -3.83
N ASP A 80 -12.32 -18.22 -3.42
CA ASP A 80 -11.77 -18.48 -2.08
C ASP A 80 -10.45 -17.75 -1.84
N ARG A 81 -9.53 -17.74 -2.82
CA ARG A 81 -8.29 -16.94 -2.73
C ARG A 81 -8.56 -15.45 -2.66
N GLN A 82 -9.43 -14.94 -3.54
CA GLN A 82 -9.76 -13.51 -3.58
C GLN A 82 -10.42 -13.03 -2.28
N TRP A 83 -11.35 -13.83 -1.75
CA TRP A 83 -12.02 -13.56 -0.49
C TRP A 83 -11.05 -13.65 0.70
N ALA A 84 -10.20 -14.69 0.76
CA ALA A 84 -9.24 -14.87 1.84
C ALA A 84 -8.24 -13.71 1.91
N GLY A 85 -7.76 -13.25 0.77
CA GLY A 85 -6.93 -12.05 0.70
C GLY A 85 -7.66 -10.77 1.16
N GLU A 86 -8.98 -10.65 0.95
CA GLU A 86 -9.78 -9.49 1.42
C GLU A 86 -9.93 -9.51 2.91
N ALA A 87 -10.26 -10.69 3.42
CA ALA A 87 -10.33 -10.96 4.84
C ALA A 87 -9.00 -10.61 5.52
N LEU A 88 -7.87 -11.10 5.00
CA LEU A 88 -6.53 -10.79 5.52
C LEU A 88 -6.23 -9.30 5.50
N ALA A 89 -6.32 -8.65 4.34
CA ALA A 89 -6.01 -7.22 4.23
C ALA A 89 -6.87 -6.36 5.17
N ARG A 90 -8.14 -6.73 5.38
CA ARG A 90 -9.05 -6.05 6.32
C ARG A 90 -8.69 -6.31 7.79
N MET A 91 -8.30 -7.54 8.14
CA MET A 91 -7.83 -7.88 9.49
C MET A 91 -6.57 -7.08 9.85
N LEU A 92 -5.60 -7.04 8.94
CA LEU A 92 -4.31 -6.36 9.16
C LEU A 92 -4.43 -4.83 9.14
N SER A 93 -5.44 -4.28 8.45
CA SER A 93 -5.70 -2.84 8.43
C SER A 93 -6.29 -2.31 9.74
N PHE A 94 -6.76 -3.16 10.66
CA PHE A 94 -7.42 -2.72 11.88
C PHE A 94 -6.38 -2.41 12.98
N GLN A 95 -6.40 -1.18 13.49
CA GLN A 95 -5.50 -0.77 14.57
C GLN A 95 -5.92 -1.41 15.90
N GLY A 96 -5.15 -2.41 16.35
CA GLY A 96 -5.38 -3.12 17.60
C GLY A 96 -4.31 -4.16 17.90
N VAL A 97 -3.06 -3.72 18.10
CA VAL A 97 -1.92 -4.36 18.81
C VAL A 97 -1.51 -5.81 18.43
N ARG A 98 -2.27 -6.57 17.65
CA ARG A 98 -1.91 -7.97 17.35
C ARG A 98 -0.95 -8.05 16.18
N ASN A 99 0.25 -8.52 16.50
CA ASN A 99 1.29 -8.79 15.55
C ASN A 99 1.10 -10.19 14.93
N TYR A 100 0.47 -10.23 13.76
CA TYR A 100 0.33 -11.47 12.97
C TYR A 100 1.50 -11.75 12.03
N ALA A 101 2.59 -10.99 12.08
CA ALA A 101 3.67 -11.11 11.10
C ALA A 101 4.32 -12.49 11.11
N ALA A 102 4.56 -13.06 12.29
CA ALA A 102 5.11 -14.40 12.42
C ALA A 102 4.20 -15.45 11.80
N ILE A 103 2.88 -15.38 12.05
CA ILE A 103 1.91 -16.31 11.47
C ILE A 103 1.93 -16.20 9.95
N ILE A 104 1.91 -14.99 9.40
CA ILE A 104 1.93 -14.77 7.95
C ILE A 104 3.19 -15.35 7.34
N LEU A 105 4.38 -15.03 7.88
CA LEU A 105 5.65 -15.46 7.30
C LEU A 105 5.92 -16.96 7.46
N HIS A 106 5.44 -17.56 8.55
CA HIS A 106 5.66 -18.97 8.86
C HIS A 106 4.60 -19.86 8.21
N ALA A 107 3.46 -19.28 7.79
CA ALA A 107 2.39 -20.00 7.12
C ALA A 107 2.75 -20.22 5.65
N ASN A 108 3.19 -21.44 5.36
CA ASN A 108 3.63 -21.91 4.04
C ASN A 108 4.77 -21.04 3.45
N GLY A 109 5.91 -21.66 3.15
CA GLY A 109 7.11 -20.94 2.70
C GLY A 109 6.99 -20.14 1.38
N ASP A 110 5.81 -20.06 0.76
CA ASP A 110 5.54 -19.46 -0.56
C ASP A 110 4.62 -18.22 -0.49
N VAL A 111 4.18 -17.81 0.70
CA VAL A 111 3.23 -16.67 0.86
C VAL A 111 3.80 -15.34 0.34
N VAL A 112 5.07 -15.04 0.65
CA VAL A 112 5.74 -13.81 0.20
C VAL A 112 5.90 -13.81 -1.31
N ASP A 113 6.34 -14.93 -1.89
CA ASP A 113 6.57 -15.05 -3.34
C ASP A 113 5.25 -14.98 -4.12
N SER A 114 4.19 -15.59 -3.60
CA SER A 114 2.83 -15.48 -4.13
C SER A 114 2.34 -14.02 -4.16
N LEU A 115 2.48 -13.30 -3.04
CA LEU A 115 2.09 -11.88 -2.93
C LEU A 115 2.89 -11.01 -3.91
N VAL A 116 4.20 -11.21 -3.98
CA VAL A 116 5.10 -10.46 -4.88
C VAL A 116 4.78 -10.72 -6.34
N THR A 117 4.53 -11.98 -6.71
CA THR A 117 4.17 -12.35 -8.09
C THR A 117 2.84 -11.69 -8.49
N GLU A 118 1.84 -11.73 -7.62
CA GLU A 118 0.55 -11.08 -7.87
C GLU A 118 0.65 -9.56 -7.96
N LEU A 119 1.52 -8.94 -7.17
CA LEU A 119 1.82 -7.51 -7.27
C LEU A 119 2.42 -7.14 -8.63
N ILE A 120 3.35 -7.96 -9.13
CA ILE A 120 4.04 -7.75 -10.42
C ILE A 120 3.13 -8.04 -11.62
N ASP A 121 2.12 -8.91 -11.48
CA ASP A 121 1.22 -9.20 -12.59
C ASP A 121 0.22 -8.06 -12.89
N PHE A 122 0.23 -6.98 -12.12
CA PHE A 122 -0.31 -5.64 -12.41
C PHE A 122 -1.69 -5.51 -13.10
N TYR A 123 -2.59 -6.50 -13.12
CA TYR A 123 -3.96 -6.34 -13.68
C TYR A 123 -4.91 -5.46 -12.84
N GLY A 124 -4.38 -4.59 -11.97
CA GLY A 124 -5.12 -3.45 -11.40
C GLY A 124 -5.56 -3.58 -9.94
N TYR A 125 -5.25 -4.68 -9.25
CA TYR A 125 -5.82 -4.98 -7.92
C TYR A 125 -4.79 -5.21 -6.79
N SER A 126 -3.63 -4.57 -6.87
CA SER A 126 -2.49 -4.73 -5.94
C SER A 126 -2.67 -4.15 -4.52
N ILE A 127 -3.83 -3.58 -4.18
CA ILE A 127 -4.05 -2.91 -2.89
C ILE A 127 -3.99 -3.93 -1.75
N ARG A 128 -4.57 -5.12 -1.99
CA ARG A 128 -4.64 -6.22 -1.04
C ARG A 128 -3.25 -6.66 -0.65
N GLU A 129 -2.47 -7.03 -1.64
CA GLU A 129 -1.18 -7.69 -1.47
C GLU A 129 -0.19 -6.71 -0.87
N ALA A 130 -0.24 -5.44 -1.29
CA ALA A 130 0.55 -4.37 -0.69
C ALA A 130 0.28 -4.25 0.82
N LYS A 131 -1.00 -4.22 1.21
CA LYS A 131 -1.38 -4.15 2.63
C LYS A 131 -0.97 -5.39 3.43
N ILE A 132 -1.07 -6.57 2.83
CA ILE A 132 -0.67 -7.82 3.49
C ILE A 132 0.84 -7.82 3.72
N LEU A 133 1.64 -7.33 2.76
CA LEU A 133 3.11 -7.24 2.88
C LEU A 133 3.59 -6.11 3.78
N GLU A 134 2.87 -4.98 3.87
CA GLU A 134 3.20 -3.90 4.82
C GLU A 134 3.25 -4.41 6.27
N HIS A 135 2.32 -5.30 6.63
CA HIS A 135 2.20 -5.80 8.01
C HIS A 135 3.46 -6.51 8.52
N PRO A 136 4.01 -7.55 7.86
CA PRO A 136 5.25 -8.17 8.29
C PRO A 136 6.47 -7.25 8.16
N CYS A 137 6.51 -6.32 7.19
CA CYS A 137 7.61 -5.35 7.11
C CYS A 137 7.69 -4.45 8.35
N ILE A 138 6.55 -4.08 8.94
CA ILE A 138 6.49 -3.21 10.12
C ILE A 138 6.68 -4.00 11.42
N ASN A 139 6.09 -5.19 11.50
CA ASN A 139 5.89 -5.86 12.78
C ASN A 139 6.80 -7.08 13.00
N TYR A 140 7.51 -7.58 11.98
CA TYR A 140 8.43 -8.69 12.17
C TYR A 140 9.83 -8.19 12.49
N THR A 141 10.32 -8.47 13.70
CA THR A 141 11.61 -7.96 14.20
C THR A 141 12.62 -9.08 14.49
N LYS A 142 12.32 -10.33 14.11
CA LYS A 142 13.26 -11.44 14.31
C LYS A 142 14.28 -11.44 13.19
N ASP A 143 15.55 -11.56 13.51
CA ASP A 143 16.61 -11.73 12.52
C ASP A 143 16.74 -13.22 12.18
N ASP A 144 16.03 -13.68 11.16
CA ASP A 144 16.01 -15.07 10.71
C ASP A 144 15.80 -15.18 9.18
N GLU A 145 15.81 -16.42 8.66
CA GLU A 145 15.64 -16.72 7.23
C GLU A 145 14.38 -16.08 6.62
N HIS A 146 13.29 -15.91 7.39
CA HIS A 146 12.07 -15.31 6.89
C HIS A 146 12.23 -13.80 6.71
N THR A 147 12.99 -13.14 7.57
CA THR A 147 13.33 -11.71 7.42
C THR A 147 14.21 -11.48 6.21
N GLU A 148 15.23 -12.32 6.03
CA GLU A 148 16.12 -12.23 4.86
C GLU A 148 15.35 -12.47 3.55
N LYS A 149 14.47 -13.48 3.53
CA LYS A 149 13.58 -13.72 2.39
C LYS A 149 12.64 -12.54 2.13
N LEU A 150 12.05 -11.95 3.17
CA LEU A 150 11.16 -10.79 3.04
C LEU A 150 11.93 -9.57 2.49
N LYS A 151 13.13 -9.30 3.01
CA LYS A 151 14.00 -8.23 2.52
C LYS A 151 14.35 -8.44 1.06
N GLU A 152 14.89 -9.61 0.69
CA GLU A 152 15.25 -9.94 -0.70
C GLU A 152 14.07 -9.75 -1.66
N ALA A 153 12.89 -10.24 -1.28
CA ALA A 153 11.67 -10.08 -2.04
C ALA A 153 11.30 -8.59 -2.23
N MET A 154 11.40 -7.77 -1.19
CA MET A 154 11.08 -6.34 -1.26
C MET A 154 12.12 -5.56 -2.09
N THR A 155 13.40 -5.90 -1.97
CA THR A 155 14.48 -5.34 -2.79
C THR A 155 14.22 -5.56 -4.28
N ASN A 156 13.80 -6.78 -4.64
CA ASN A 156 13.50 -7.14 -6.03
C ASN A 156 12.19 -6.52 -6.55
N LEU A 157 11.22 -6.29 -5.66
CA LEU A 157 9.91 -5.76 -6.00
C LEU A 157 9.93 -4.24 -6.21
N MET A 158 10.61 -3.48 -5.34
CA MET A 158 10.58 -2.02 -5.33
C MET A 158 10.92 -1.36 -6.67
N PRO A 159 12.05 -1.67 -7.35
CA PRO A 159 12.40 -1.07 -8.63
C PRO A 159 11.32 -1.33 -9.69
N LYS A 160 10.75 -2.54 -9.71
CA LYS A 160 9.73 -2.96 -10.69
C LYS A 160 8.44 -2.19 -10.47
N VAL A 161 7.99 -2.07 -9.22
CA VAL A 161 6.78 -1.33 -8.85
C VAL A 161 6.91 0.14 -9.21
N LEU A 162 8.02 0.78 -8.83
CA LEU A 162 8.24 2.19 -9.10
C LEU A 162 8.34 2.49 -10.61
N SER A 163 9.02 1.62 -11.35
CA SER A 163 9.13 1.72 -12.81
C SER A 163 7.77 1.54 -13.50
N GLU A 164 6.97 0.57 -13.07
CA GLU A 164 5.64 0.31 -13.64
C GLU A 164 4.67 1.45 -13.32
N ILE A 165 4.72 1.97 -12.09
CA ILE A 165 3.96 3.15 -11.67
C ILE A 165 4.23 4.26 -12.68
N LEU A 166 5.49 4.55 -13.03
CA LEU A 166 5.85 5.58 -14.01
C LEU A 166 5.43 5.23 -15.46
N ARG A 167 5.58 3.99 -15.90
CA ARG A 167 5.34 3.55 -17.30
C ARG A 167 3.87 3.71 -17.72
N ARG A 168 2.93 3.33 -16.87
CA ARG A 168 1.54 3.06 -17.28
C ARG A 168 0.66 4.30 -17.50
N GLU A 169 1.10 5.48 -17.07
CA GLU A 169 0.42 6.73 -17.41
C GLU A 169 0.94 7.37 -18.71
N ALA A 170 2.16 7.05 -19.16
CA ALA A 170 2.67 7.53 -20.45
C ALA A 170 1.80 7.07 -21.64
N THR A 171 1.22 5.87 -21.52
CA THR A 171 0.27 5.26 -22.46
C THR A 171 -1.18 5.78 -22.35
N GLN A 172 -1.49 6.65 -21.38
CA GLN A 172 -2.82 7.26 -21.24
C GLN A 172 -2.85 8.70 -21.79
N THR A 173 -1.69 9.34 -21.91
CA THR A 173 -1.51 10.65 -22.57
C THR A 173 -1.21 10.57 -24.07
N GLY A 174 -1.06 9.36 -24.63
CA GLY A 174 -0.83 9.13 -26.06
C GLY A 174 -2.07 8.53 -26.75
N ALA A 175 -2.48 9.12 -27.87
CA ALA A 175 -3.69 8.82 -28.62
C ALA A 175 -3.74 7.43 -29.33
N ASP A 176 -2.95 6.45 -28.92
CA ASP A 176 -2.90 5.14 -29.56
C ASP A 176 -3.18 4.02 -28.54
N ARG A 177 -4.45 3.66 -28.37
CA ARG A 177 -4.82 2.32 -27.91
C ARG A 177 -4.93 1.41 -29.14
N PRO A 178 -4.25 0.25 -29.18
CA PRO A 178 -4.76 -0.89 -29.89
C PRO A 178 -6.06 -1.31 -29.19
N GLY A 179 -7.14 -1.40 -29.96
CA GLY A 179 -8.48 -1.74 -29.46
C GLY A 179 -8.47 -3.04 -28.67
N PHE A 180 -8.98 -2.99 -27.44
CA PHE A 180 -9.49 -4.19 -26.76
C PHE A 180 -10.83 -4.53 -27.39
N SER A 181 -10.79 -5.27 -28.49
CA SER A 181 -11.96 -6.01 -28.93
C SER A 181 -12.28 -7.05 -27.88
N GLN A 182 -13.53 -7.02 -27.42
CA GLN A 182 -14.20 -8.04 -26.63
C GLN A 182 -13.89 -9.43 -27.19
N LEU A 183 -13.39 -10.33 -26.34
CA LEU A 183 -13.65 -11.75 -26.50
C LEU A 183 -14.98 -12.05 -25.81
N ASN A 184 -16.07 -11.70 -26.50
CA ASN A 184 -17.33 -12.40 -26.33
C ASN A 184 -17.49 -13.26 -27.58
N GLU A 185 -17.31 -14.56 -27.43
CA GLU A 185 -17.71 -15.52 -28.47
C GLU A 185 -19.24 -15.50 -28.52
N ASP A 186 -19.78 -14.84 -29.55
CA ASP A 186 -21.17 -14.97 -29.97
C ASP A 186 -21.39 -16.39 -30.52
N ILE A 187 -22.32 -17.13 -29.93
CA ILE A 187 -23.01 -18.24 -30.61
C ILE A 187 -24.43 -17.75 -30.95
N GLU A 188 -24.71 -17.86 -32.25
CA GLU A 188 -25.79 -17.34 -33.08
C GLU A 188 -27.24 -17.41 -32.53
N ASP A 189 -28.03 -16.37 -32.84
CA ASP A 189 -29.45 -16.52 -33.22
C ASP A 189 -29.85 -15.38 -34.21
N PRO A 190 -30.36 -15.67 -35.42
CA PRO A 190 -30.66 -14.63 -36.41
C PRO A 190 -32.15 -14.47 -36.69
N HIS A 191 -32.85 -13.54 -36.04
CA HIS A 191 -34.11 -12.91 -36.49
C HIS A 191 -34.35 -11.66 -35.60
N GLY A 192 -34.62 -10.42 -36.02
CA GLY A 192 -35.02 -9.79 -37.27
C GLY A 192 -35.98 -8.65 -36.91
N GLY A 193 -35.61 -7.38 -37.16
CA GLY A 193 -36.59 -6.28 -37.31
C GLY A 193 -36.47 -5.02 -36.43
N ALA A 194 -36.10 -3.91 -37.10
CA ALA A 194 -36.61 -2.55 -36.97
C ALA A 194 -36.29 -1.64 -35.75
N SER A 195 -35.31 -0.74 -35.99
CA SER A 195 -35.35 0.74 -35.94
C SER A 195 -35.80 1.53 -34.69
N GLN A 196 -34.90 2.48 -34.34
CA GLN A 196 -35.07 3.81 -33.70
C GLN A 196 -35.37 3.91 -32.20
N ASP A 197 -34.36 4.28 -31.41
CA ASP A 197 -34.17 5.67 -30.97
C ASP A 197 -32.75 5.90 -30.40
N ASP A 198 -32.01 6.82 -31.04
CA ASP A 198 -30.78 7.42 -30.56
C ASP A 198 -31.11 8.44 -29.46
N ASP A 199 -30.61 8.28 -28.22
CA ASP A 199 -29.98 9.40 -27.46
C ASP A 199 -29.29 9.08 -26.10
N HIS A 200 -28.89 7.84 -25.79
CA HIS A 200 -28.24 7.57 -24.49
C HIS A 200 -27.03 6.63 -24.58
N ASN A 201 -25.87 7.14 -25.01
CA ASN A 201 -24.62 6.37 -24.83
C ASN A 201 -23.34 7.18 -24.54
N LYS A 202 -23.43 8.48 -24.23
CA LYS A 202 -22.25 9.27 -23.82
C LYS A 202 -22.01 9.31 -22.30
N SER A 203 -22.99 8.93 -21.48
CA SER A 203 -22.86 9.00 -20.02
C SER A 203 -22.30 7.72 -19.38
N SER A 204 -22.36 6.58 -20.07
CA SER A 204 -21.95 5.28 -19.52
C SER A 204 -20.43 5.07 -19.57
N THR A 205 -19.77 5.61 -20.60
CA THR A 205 -18.32 5.53 -20.83
C THR A 205 -17.54 6.41 -19.87
N SER A 206 -17.94 7.67 -19.66
CA SER A 206 -17.21 8.60 -18.77
C SER A 206 -17.26 8.14 -17.30
N CYS A 207 -18.38 7.57 -16.86
CA CYS A 207 -18.54 7.04 -15.50
C CYS A 207 -17.62 5.83 -15.25
N ARG A 208 -17.48 4.95 -16.25
CA ARG A 208 -16.63 3.75 -16.15
C ARG A 208 -15.14 4.11 -16.19
N GLU A 209 -14.75 5.05 -17.05
CA GLU A 209 -13.37 5.57 -17.13
C GLU A 209 -12.94 6.24 -15.82
N THR A 210 -13.82 7.03 -15.21
CA THR A 210 -13.55 7.70 -13.92
C THR A 210 -13.37 6.68 -12.78
N GLN A 211 -14.16 5.60 -12.78
CA GLN A 211 -14.07 4.54 -11.76
C GLN A 211 -12.79 3.69 -11.91
N GLU A 212 -12.40 3.37 -13.14
CA GLU A 212 -11.16 2.65 -13.44
C GLU A 212 -9.92 3.48 -13.08
N GLN A 213 -9.92 4.79 -13.39
CA GLN A 213 -8.87 5.72 -12.97
C GLN A 213 -8.76 5.85 -11.44
N HIS A 214 -9.88 5.98 -10.75
CA HIS A 214 -9.89 6.07 -9.28
C HIS A 214 -9.35 4.79 -8.62
N LYS A 215 -9.75 3.61 -9.11
CA LYS A 215 -9.22 2.32 -8.65
C LYS A 215 -7.71 2.24 -8.88
N TYR A 216 -7.25 2.65 -10.06
CA TYR A 216 -5.83 2.67 -10.39
C TYR A 216 -5.02 3.57 -9.45
N ARG A 217 -5.48 4.82 -9.20
CA ARG A 217 -4.81 5.75 -8.28
C ARG A 217 -4.75 5.21 -6.85
N LYS A 218 -5.80 4.53 -6.39
CA LYS A 218 -5.80 3.85 -5.08
C LYS A 218 -4.76 2.73 -5.02
N SER A 219 -4.63 1.94 -6.08
CA SER A 219 -3.61 0.88 -6.20
C SER A 219 -2.20 1.46 -6.17
N GLN A 220 -1.95 2.56 -6.88
CA GLN A 220 -0.64 3.25 -6.83
C GLN A 220 -0.32 3.78 -5.44
N SER A 221 -1.31 4.36 -4.74
CA SER A 221 -1.11 4.86 -3.39
C SER A 221 -0.73 3.75 -2.41
N ALA A 222 -1.36 2.58 -2.52
CA ALA A 222 -1.03 1.43 -1.67
C ALA A 222 0.38 0.90 -1.97
N LEU A 223 0.77 0.83 -3.24
CA LEU A 223 2.11 0.41 -3.65
C LEU A 223 3.20 1.38 -3.16
N LEU A 224 2.97 2.70 -3.31
CA LEU A 224 3.91 3.69 -2.80
C LEU A 224 4.00 3.65 -1.26
N SER A 225 2.89 3.37 -0.57
CA SER A 225 2.88 3.19 0.89
C SER A 225 3.74 2.00 1.32
N LEU A 226 3.66 0.89 0.59
CA LEU A 226 4.55 -0.26 0.80
C LEU A 226 6.02 0.13 0.57
N CYS A 227 6.34 0.85 -0.51
CA CYS A 227 7.70 1.33 -0.75
C CYS A 227 8.22 2.21 0.39
N VAL A 228 7.41 3.16 0.89
CA VAL A 228 7.78 3.98 2.06
C VAL A 228 8.05 3.11 3.28
N THR A 229 7.19 2.13 3.52
CA THR A 229 7.32 1.20 4.65
C THR A 229 8.64 0.46 4.59
N VAL A 230 8.97 -0.14 3.44
CA VAL A 230 10.25 -0.81 3.22
C VAL A 230 11.43 0.14 3.42
N CYS A 231 11.32 1.39 2.93
CA CYS A 231 12.36 2.39 3.12
C CYS A 231 12.58 2.78 4.60
N ASP A 232 11.51 2.90 5.36
CA ASP A 232 11.54 3.27 6.77
C ASP A 232 12.09 2.11 7.63
N THR A 233 11.69 0.87 7.33
CA THR A 233 11.98 -0.30 8.18
C THR A 233 13.32 -0.94 7.85
N PHE A 234 13.59 -1.24 6.58
CA PHE A 234 14.73 -2.10 6.24
C PHE A 234 15.99 -1.33 5.90
N ILE A 235 15.91 -0.15 5.29
CA ILE A 235 17.12 0.62 4.96
C ILE A 235 17.79 1.14 6.23
N SER A 236 17.02 1.34 7.31
CA SER A 236 17.56 1.73 8.63
C SER A 236 18.44 0.66 9.28
N GLU A 237 18.31 -0.59 8.84
CA GLU A 237 18.93 -1.75 9.50
C GLU A 237 19.92 -2.50 8.58
N ASP A 238 19.84 -2.33 7.25
CA ASP A 238 20.53 -3.18 6.27
C ASP A 238 21.33 -2.38 5.22
N GLN A 239 22.67 -2.57 5.20
CA GLN A 239 23.58 -1.92 4.25
C GLN A 239 23.47 -2.46 2.81
N ASP A 240 23.06 -3.72 2.62
CA ASP A 240 22.96 -4.33 1.29
C ASP A 240 21.69 -3.85 0.56
N LEU A 241 20.60 -3.64 1.32
CA LEU A 241 19.39 -3.00 0.78
C LEU A 241 19.64 -1.54 0.36
N ALA A 242 20.46 -0.81 1.12
CA ALA A 242 20.86 0.55 0.76
C ALA A 242 21.55 0.58 -0.61
N LEU A 243 22.44 -0.37 -0.93
CA LEU A 243 23.13 -0.45 -2.23
C LEU A 243 22.19 -0.72 -3.42
N HIS A 244 21.13 -1.52 -3.25
CA HIS A 244 20.14 -1.74 -4.31
C HIS A 244 19.20 -0.55 -4.50
N ILE A 245 18.93 0.20 -3.43
CA ILE A 245 18.18 1.44 -3.52
C ILE A 245 19.03 2.53 -4.15
N ASP A 246 20.33 2.64 -3.83
CA ASP A 246 21.29 3.52 -4.53
C ASP A 246 21.23 3.34 -6.07
N ALA A 247 20.96 2.11 -6.56
CA ALA A 247 20.76 1.86 -7.99
C ALA A 247 19.44 2.43 -8.55
N ILE A 248 18.37 2.43 -7.76
CA ILE A 248 17.11 3.13 -8.05
C ILE A 248 17.34 4.65 -8.00
N GLU A 249 18.20 5.13 -7.09
CA GLU A 249 18.50 6.55 -6.85
C GLU A 249 19.33 7.20 -7.95
N SER A 250 20.25 6.45 -8.55
CA SER A 250 20.99 6.86 -9.75
C SER A 250 20.05 7.11 -10.95
N SER A 251 18.87 6.49 -10.93
CA SER A 251 17.81 6.81 -11.87
C SER A 251 17.06 8.07 -11.40
N SER A 252 16.76 9.01 -12.30
CA SER A 252 15.96 10.22 -12.03
C SER A 252 14.50 9.97 -11.59
N LEU A 253 14.21 8.76 -11.12
CA LEU A 253 12.92 8.20 -10.75
C LEU A 253 12.26 8.92 -9.56
N PRO A 254 12.95 9.26 -8.45
CA PRO A 254 12.32 10.02 -7.35
C PRO A 254 11.79 11.38 -7.83
N SER A 255 12.61 12.13 -8.59
CA SER A 255 12.22 13.41 -9.18
C SER A 255 11.03 13.26 -10.15
N LYS A 256 11.04 12.22 -11.00
CA LYS A 256 9.93 11.93 -11.92
C LYS A 256 8.62 11.63 -11.18
N LEU A 257 8.67 10.89 -10.07
CA LEU A 257 7.50 10.59 -9.25
C LEU A 257 6.93 11.86 -8.58
N VAL A 258 7.79 12.76 -8.11
CA VAL A 258 7.37 14.04 -7.52
C VAL A 258 6.70 14.93 -8.57
N VAL A 259 7.35 15.15 -9.71
CA VAL A 259 6.81 15.98 -10.80
C VAL A 259 5.45 15.44 -11.25
N ARG A 260 5.33 14.12 -11.41
CA ARG A 260 4.09 13.49 -11.83
C ARG A 260 2.91 13.74 -10.88
N ASN A 261 3.16 13.83 -9.58
CA ASN A 261 2.10 14.04 -8.58
C ASN A 261 1.94 15.52 -8.21
N SER A 262 2.41 16.46 -9.05
CA SER A 262 2.39 17.90 -8.73
C SER A 262 1.10 18.62 -9.14
N ASP A 263 0.16 17.95 -9.82
CA ASP A 263 -1.11 18.55 -10.21
C ASP A 263 -1.98 18.87 -9.00
N PRO A 264 -2.64 20.05 -8.93
CA PRO A 264 -3.37 20.50 -7.75
C PRO A 264 -4.73 19.79 -7.58
N THR A 265 -4.70 18.48 -7.33
CA THR A 265 -5.87 17.65 -7.03
C THR A 265 -5.69 16.93 -5.70
N ALA A 266 -6.79 16.58 -5.03
CA ALA A 266 -6.75 15.86 -3.75
C ALA A 266 -6.07 14.47 -3.89
N SER A 267 -6.28 13.78 -5.03
CA SER A 267 -5.64 12.48 -5.29
C SER A 267 -4.13 12.63 -5.48
N CYS A 268 -3.68 13.64 -6.24
CA CYS A 268 -2.26 13.90 -6.40
C CYS A 268 -1.64 14.34 -5.07
N LEU A 269 -2.35 15.07 -4.22
CA LEU A 269 -1.88 15.47 -2.90
C LEU A 269 -1.57 14.27 -1.99
N GLY A 270 -2.47 13.30 -1.95
CA GLY A 270 -2.24 12.05 -1.20
C GLY A 270 -0.98 11.34 -1.71
N MET A 271 -0.87 11.17 -3.03
CA MET A 271 0.28 10.54 -3.67
C MET A 271 1.58 11.30 -3.41
N LEU A 272 1.58 12.62 -3.57
CA LEU A 272 2.75 13.47 -3.38
C LEU A 272 3.21 13.45 -1.92
N LYS A 273 2.30 13.39 -0.94
CA LYS A 273 2.67 13.22 0.48
C LYS A 273 3.40 11.89 0.70
N VAL A 274 2.88 10.81 0.13
CA VAL A 274 3.52 9.48 0.23
C VAL A 274 4.87 9.47 -0.49
N THR A 275 4.95 9.98 -1.71
CA THR A 275 6.22 10.11 -2.45
C THR A 275 7.23 10.98 -1.71
N SER A 276 6.81 12.09 -1.12
CA SER A 276 7.70 12.97 -0.34
C SER A 276 8.26 12.25 0.88
N ARG A 277 7.44 11.43 1.57
CA ARG A 277 7.94 10.58 2.66
C ARG A 277 8.97 9.58 2.16
N MET A 278 8.72 8.90 1.05
CA MET A 278 9.67 7.95 0.45
C MET A 278 11.01 8.63 0.18
N VAL A 279 10.99 9.80 -0.45
CA VAL A 279 12.19 10.59 -0.73
C VAL A 279 12.91 10.97 0.55
N ILE A 280 12.20 11.41 1.59
CA ILE A 280 12.81 11.75 2.88
C ILE A 280 13.45 10.52 3.53
N SER A 281 12.79 9.37 3.49
CA SER A 281 13.31 8.11 4.02
C SER A 281 14.60 7.74 3.30
N MET A 282 14.59 7.78 1.96
CA MET A 282 15.78 7.57 1.14
C MET A 282 16.91 8.57 1.49
N MET A 283 16.59 9.86 1.63
CA MET A 283 17.55 10.90 2.00
C MET A 283 18.17 10.71 3.39
N LYS A 284 17.49 10.07 4.35
CA LYS A 284 18.03 9.82 5.70
C LYS A 284 19.12 8.77 5.69
N HIS A 285 19.03 7.84 4.75
CA HIS A 285 20.06 6.85 4.51
C HIS A 285 21.16 7.55 3.72
N ARG A 286 22.35 7.64 4.31
CA ARG A 286 23.51 8.38 3.77
C ARG A 286 24.10 7.74 2.50
N GLY A 287 23.26 7.07 1.69
CA GLY A 287 23.58 6.45 0.41
C GLY A 287 24.02 7.48 -0.63
N SER A 288 24.67 7.00 -1.68
CA SER A 288 25.66 7.67 -2.54
C SER A 288 25.22 8.89 -3.36
N TYR A 289 24.32 9.75 -2.89
CA TYR A 289 23.83 10.89 -3.65
C TYR A 289 24.94 11.92 -3.94
N PRO A 290 25.16 12.26 -5.22
CA PRO A 290 25.81 13.52 -5.55
C PRO A 290 24.95 14.66 -5.00
N LYS A 291 25.55 15.57 -4.23
CA LYS A 291 24.83 16.72 -3.62
C LYS A 291 23.93 17.49 -4.60
N GLN A 292 24.33 17.55 -5.87
CA GLN A 292 23.58 18.23 -6.92
C GLN A 292 22.22 17.57 -7.19
N ASP A 293 22.13 16.24 -7.10
CA ASP A 293 20.90 15.50 -7.33
C ASP A 293 19.94 15.65 -6.14
N LEU A 294 20.46 15.66 -4.91
CA LEU A 294 19.68 15.99 -3.70
C LEU A 294 19.12 17.41 -3.76
N ASP A 295 19.96 18.40 -4.10
CA ASP A 295 19.53 19.80 -4.23
C ASP A 295 18.47 19.96 -5.33
N SER A 296 18.63 19.25 -6.44
CA SER A 296 17.65 19.21 -7.53
C SER A 296 16.32 18.61 -7.06
N LEU A 297 16.36 17.48 -6.35
CA LEU A 297 15.18 16.80 -5.83
C LEU A 297 14.43 17.64 -4.78
N VAL A 298 15.13 18.30 -3.86
CA VAL A 298 14.53 19.24 -2.89
C VAL A 298 13.87 20.43 -3.60
N LYS A 299 14.47 20.96 -4.68
CA LYS A 299 13.85 22.03 -5.49
C LYS A 299 12.57 21.56 -6.17
N VAL A 300 12.56 20.34 -6.70
CA VAL A 300 11.38 19.72 -7.33
C VAL A 300 10.27 19.54 -6.29
N LEU A 301 10.58 19.01 -5.10
CA LEU A 301 9.64 18.89 -3.98
C LEU A 301 9.07 20.23 -3.54
N PHE A 302 9.92 21.26 -3.41
CA PHE A 302 9.49 22.60 -3.05
C PHE A 302 8.52 23.19 -4.09
N THR A 303 8.82 23.01 -5.38
CA THR A 303 7.97 23.48 -6.47
C THR A 303 6.61 22.78 -6.45
N ALA A 304 6.59 21.46 -6.29
CA ALA A 304 5.38 20.66 -6.19
C ALA A 304 4.50 21.07 -4.99
N SER A 305 5.12 21.25 -3.82
CA SER A 305 4.45 21.71 -2.60
C SER A 305 3.80 23.09 -2.78
N ARG A 306 4.47 24.01 -3.47
CA ARG A 306 3.90 25.33 -3.77
C ARG A 306 2.67 25.24 -4.69
N SER A 307 2.71 24.38 -5.71
CA SER A 307 1.56 24.15 -6.59
C SER A 307 0.35 23.58 -5.85
N MET A 308 0.60 22.80 -4.79
CA MET A 308 -0.44 22.18 -3.96
C MET A 308 -0.85 22.96 -2.72
N LEU A 309 -0.30 24.15 -2.47
CA LEU A 309 -0.48 24.88 -1.22
C LEU A 309 -1.96 25.08 -0.86
N LEU A 310 -2.79 25.46 -1.83
CA LEU A 310 -4.22 25.70 -1.62
C LEU A 310 -5.00 24.40 -1.35
N VAL A 311 -4.64 23.31 -2.02
CA VAL A 311 -5.26 21.99 -1.83
C VAL A 311 -4.85 21.42 -0.47
N ASP A 312 -3.57 21.50 -0.12
CA ASP A 312 -3.07 21.03 1.18
C ASP A 312 -3.72 21.82 2.32
N GLY A 313 -3.76 23.16 2.20
CA GLY A 313 -4.40 24.04 3.17
C GLY A 313 -5.90 23.79 3.34
N SER A 314 -6.63 23.49 2.26
CA SER A 314 -8.07 23.21 2.34
C SER A 314 -8.40 21.83 2.92
N THR A 315 -7.56 20.81 2.70
CA THR A 315 -7.77 19.47 3.29
C THR A 315 -7.56 19.42 4.80
N VAL A 316 -6.84 20.39 5.39
CA VAL A 316 -6.72 20.54 6.85
C VAL A 316 -8.07 20.85 7.50
N PHE A 317 -9.01 21.43 6.76
CA PHE A 317 -10.34 21.83 7.25
C PHE A 317 -11.46 20.83 6.93
N ALA A 318 -11.22 19.81 6.10
CA ALA A 318 -12.23 18.87 5.62
C ALA A 318 -12.35 17.57 6.45
N ARG A 319 -11.77 17.52 7.66
CA ARG A 319 -11.83 16.34 8.54
C ARG A 319 -13.07 16.41 9.42
N GLU A 320 -14.16 15.78 8.96
CA GLU A 320 -15.33 15.49 9.79
C GLU A 320 -15.08 14.33 10.76
N ASP A 321 -15.88 14.37 11.80
CA ASP A 321 -15.79 13.81 13.14
C ASP A 321 -16.04 12.29 13.20
N ASP A 322 -14.97 11.49 13.17
CA ASP A 322 -15.01 10.05 13.49
C ASP A 322 -14.19 9.75 14.76
N GLY A 323 -14.47 10.45 15.87
CA GLY A 323 -14.25 10.01 17.27
C GLY A 323 -12.87 9.49 17.73
N ALA A 324 -11.85 9.42 16.88
CA ALA A 324 -10.54 8.86 17.14
C ALA A 324 -9.49 9.98 17.11
N PRO A 325 -8.67 10.15 18.17
CA PRO A 325 -7.58 11.10 18.16
C PRO A 325 -6.45 10.56 17.27
N MET A 326 -6.60 10.75 15.95
CA MET A 326 -5.56 10.44 14.99
C MET A 326 -4.61 11.64 14.87
N LYS A 327 -3.29 11.41 14.93
CA LYS A 327 -2.28 12.46 14.76
C LYS A 327 -2.59 13.34 13.54
N PRO A 328 -2.41 14.68 13.62
CA PRO A 328 -2.64 15.55 12.47
C PRO A 328 -1.76 15.08 11.30
N ALA A 329 -2.38 14.89 10.13
CA ALA A 329 -1.65 14.45 8.95
C ALA A 329 -0.57 15.50 8.63
N ARG A 330 0.68 15.06 8.47
CA ARG A 330 1.79 15.95 8.09
C ARG A 330 1.45 16.70 6.81
N THR A 331 1.66 18.01 6.82
CA THR A 331 1.49 18.87 5.64
C THR A 331 2.65 18.68 4.68
N LEU A 332 2.46 18.94 3.39
CA LEU A 332 3.55 18.92 2.41
C LEU A 332 4.63 19.93 2.79
N ALA A 333 4.24 21.10 3.30
CA ALA A 333 5.18 22.11 3.80
C ALA A 333 6.10 21.55 4.89
N SER A 334 5.57 20.76 5.83
CA SER A 334 6.37 20.13 6.88
C SER A 334 7.34 19.07 6.33
N LEU A 335 6.92 18.29 5.33
CA LEU A 335 7.77 17.29 4.67
C LEU A 335 8.90 17.96 3.87
N VAL A 336 8.59 19.01 3.11
CA VAL A 336 9.63 19.77 2.37
C VAL A 336 10.64 20.39 3.32
N LYS A 337 10.19 20.91 4.47
CA LYS A 337 11.11 21.46 5.49
C LYS A 337 12.04 20.37 6.04
N GLU A 338 11.52 19.19 6.36
CA GLU A 338 12.33 18.04 6.81
C GLU A 338 13.38 17.66 5.74
N ALA A 339 13.00 17.60 4.46
CA ALA A 339 13.93 17.34 3.37
C ALA A 339 15.02 18.42 3.24
N GLN A 340 14.67 19.70 3.39
CA GLN A 340 15.61 20.82 3.36
C GLN A 340 16.60 20.77 4.53
N GLU A 341 16.13 20.45 5.73
CA GLU A 341 16.97 20.31 6.92
C GLU A 341 17.96 19.15 6.76
N LEU A 342 17.53 18.01 6.21
CA LEU A 342 18.41 16.87 5.94
C LEU A 342 19.55 17.25 4.99
N VAL A 343 19.24 17.89 3.86
CA VAL A 343 20.28 18.34 2.92
C VAL A 343 21.16 19.44 3.51
N GLY A 344 20.61 20.30 4.36
CA GLY A 344 21.36 21.31 5.10
C GLY A 344 22.40 20.69 6.05
N ASN A 345 22.00 19.67 6.81
CA ASN A 345 22.88 18.97 7.75
C ASN A 345 24.07 18.30 7.04
N TYR A 346 23.85 17.72 5.86
CA TYR A 346 24.93 17.17 5.03
C TYR A 346 25.97 18.22 4.59
N ARG A 347 25.56 19.49 4.45
CA ARG A 347 26.51 20.58 4.12
C ARG A 347 27.38 20.94 5.32
N SER A 348 26.81 20.92 6.52
CA SER A 348 27.52 21.29 7.77
C SER A 348 28.53 20.22 8.20
N GLU A 349 28.18 18.94 8.08
CA GLU A 349 29.05 17.83 8.50
C GLU A 349 30.30 17.69 7.61
N GLU A 350 30.21 17.92 6.30
CA GLU A 350 31.40 17.89 5.43
C GLU A 350 32.34 19.10 5.63
N SER A 351 31.82 20.25 6.06
CA SER A 351 32.65 21.41 6.38
C SER A 351 33.46 21.24 7.67
N GLU A 352 33.05 20.35 8.59
CA GLU A 352 33.80 20.04 9.81
C GLU A 352 34.93 19.02 9.56
N ILE A 353 34.81 18.15 8.55
CA ILE A 353 35.84 17.14 8.19
C ILE A 353 37.04 17.79 7.46
N MET A 354 36.89 19.02 6.96
CA MET A 354 37.89 19.70 6.13
C MET A 354 38.71 20.79 6.84
N VAL A 355 38.80 20.78 8.18
CA VAL A 355 39.73 21.63 8.93
C VAL A 355 41.08 20.92 9.08
N PRO A 356 42.16 21.35 8.39
CA PRO A 356 43.49 20.79 8.63
C PRO A 356 43.99 21.33 9.98
N SER A 357 44.26 20.45 10.92
CA SER A 357 45.09 20.72 12.10
C SER A 357 46.49 21.10 11.63
N THR A 358 46.67 22.37 11.25
CA THR A 358 47.98 22.95 10.99
C THR A 358 48.47 23.50 12.32
N CYS A 359 49.07 22.63 13.12
CA CYS A 359 49.87 23.07 14.26
C CYS A 359 51.10 23.79 13.70
N ILE A 360 51.07 25.11 13.79
CA ILE A 360 52.22 25.98 13.63
C ILE A 360 53.13 25.78 14.84
N SER A 361 54.33 25.25 14.60
CA SER A 361 55.51 25.46 15.42
C SER A 361 56.66 25.62 14.41
N GLY A 362 57.15 26.82 14.10
CA GLY A 362 57.63 27.83 15.03
C GLY A 362 59.15 27.64 15.15
N GLU A 363 59.90 28.05 14.12
CA GLU A 363 61.36 28.19 14.17
C GLU A 363 61.75 29.27 15.17
N SER A 364 62.70 28.98 16.05
CA SER A 364 63.81 29.86 16.44
C SER A 364 64.89 29.05 17.15
#